data_AF-A0A962UJD7-F1
#
_entry.id   AF-A0A962UJD7-F1
#
_cell.length_a   1.000
_cell.length_b   1.000
_cell.length_c   1.000
_cell.angle_alpha   90.00
_cell.angle_beta   90.00
_cell.angle_gamma   90.00
#
_symmetry.space_group_name_H-M   'P 1'
#
loop_
_entity.id
_entity.type
_entity.pdbx_description
1 polymer ?
#
loop_
_entity_poly.entity_id
_entity_poly.type
_entity_poly.pdbx_seq_one_letter_code
_entity_poly.pdbx_strand_id
1 'polypeptide(L)'
;MPCELEQDSVKTFPGLTLFSKQGRACLKPTAVYLPPKHLDTHHALNVVLWLHGFYVKDHRYLFHGDAARVREQVLGSGKDVVLIAPFLGYEYLNAKKEFEGDYSVAALEGEKWGERYLDEVLAALARFQNPSAPPALDIKNLVIACHSGGGGGMRKLVGTLGKYQSRLKECWGFDCLYGKKIVPDDATFWYQWVSGQGGRPLYIIYGPSTLPQSVKLYLMGRGKATSQGNKADPPRAPLNNLHVTIGHYETYSTHGQTVKVGSYIDSVVDDLMTRPSPKARPSTKPAKSFVEQAADNLMANFIFVEQDDIHYFIARAFFLSKLRSAPF
;
A
#
# COMPACT_ATOMS: atom_id res chain seq x y z
N MET A 1 27.81 9.13 -7.16
CA MET A 1 27.55 10.56 -6.86
C MET A 1 26.45 10.63 -5.81
N PRO A 2 26.48 11.57 -4.85
CA PRO A 2 25.48 11.62 -3.79
C PRO A 2 24.10 11.99 -4.34
N CYS A 3 23.04 11.45 -3.72
CA CYS A 3 21.66 11.86 -3.98
C CYS A 3 21.48 13.36 -3.66
N GLU A 4 20.80 14.08 -4.55
CA GLU A 4 20.47 15.50 -4.39
C GLU A 4 18.98 15.72 -4.63
N LEU A 5 18.36 16.52 -3.76
CA LEU A 5 16.99 16.97 -3.91
C LEU A 5 16.96 18.41 -4.44
N GLU A 6 15.94 18.72 -5.23
CA GLU A 6 15.58 20.06 -5.67
C GLU A 6 14.13 20.33 -5.30
N GLN A 7 13.84 21.60 -5.00
CA GLN A 7 12.47 22.02 -4.75
C GLN A 7 11.67 22.01 -6.04
N ASP A 8 10.40 21.61 -5.93
CA ASP A 8 9.44 21.76 -7.01
C ASP A 8 9.38 23.22 -7.49
N SER A 9 9.48 23.41 -8.80
CA SER A 9 9.34 24.73 -9.43
C SER A 9 7.90 25.24 -9.35
N VAL A 10 6.93 24.33 -9.22
CA VAL A 10 5.51 24.65 -9.07
C VAL A 10 5.18 24.88 -7.59
N LYS A 11 5.31 26.13 -7.13
CA LYS A 11 5.13 26.52 -5.71
C LYS A 11 3.67 26.79 -5.31
N THR A 12 2.70 26.13 -5.94
CA THR A 12 1.26 26.38 -5.70
C THR A 12 0.64 25.50 -4.63
N PHE A 13 1.36 24.48 -4.14
CA PHE A 13 0.86 23.52 -3.15
C PHE A 13 1.47 23.78 -1.76
N PRO A 14 0.67 23.85 -0.66
CA PRO A 14 1.20 24.09 0.68
C PRO A 14 2.21 23.04 1.15
N GLY A 15 3.27 23.48 1.82
CA GLY A 15 4.38 22.65 2.29
C GLY A 15 5.57 22.68 1.34
N LEU A 16 6.51 21.77 1.55
CA LEU A 16 7.71 21.65 0.72
C LEU A 16 7.63 20.35 -0.09
N THR A 17 7.55 20.48 -1.41
CA THR A 17 7.68 19.36 -2.35
C THR A 17 9.08 19.36 -2.93
N LEU A 18 9.75 18.22 -2.87
CA LEU A 18 11.08 17.99 -3.38
C LEU A 18 11.10 16.80 -4.35
N PHE A 19 12.02 16.85 -5.30
CA PHE A 19 12.29 15.78 -6.24
C PHE A 19 13.78 15.52 -6.31
N SER A 20 14.19 14.28 -6.55
CA SER A 20 15.59 13.98 -6.82
C SER A 20 16.02 14.54 -8.17
N LYS A 21 17.18 15.20 -8.23
CA LYS A 21 17.70 15.79 -9.47
C LYS A 21 18.05 14.72 -10.51
N GLN A 22 17.87 15.06 -11.79
CA GLN A 22 18.32 14.23 -12.91
C GLN A 22 19.84 13.99 -12.81
N GLY A 23 20.27 12.73 -12.98
CA GLY A 23 21.70 12.33 -12.86
C GLY A 23 22.25 12.32 -11.44
N ARG A 24 21.48 12.74 -10.43
CA ARG A 24 21.80 12.71 -8.99
C ARG A 24 20.65 12.09 -8.18
N ALA A 25 19.98 11.10 -8.77
CA ALA A 25 18.95 10.34 -8.09
C ALA A 25 19.52 9.63 -6.85
N CYS A 26 18.66 9.33 -5.89
CA CYS A 26 18.94 8.29 -4.89
C CYS A 26 18.97 6.92 -5.61
N LEU A 27 18.95 5.80 -4.89
CA LEU A 27 18.86 4.46 -5.51
C LEU A 27 17.72 4.35 -6.55
N LYS A 28 16.67 5.16 -6.41
CA LYS A 28 15.66 5.43 -7.44
C LYS A 28 15.34 6.94 -7.50
N PRO A 29 14.90 7.46 -8.67
CA PRO A 29 14.27 8.78 -8.72
C PRO A 29 13.17 8.87 -7.67
N THR A 30 13.09 9.96 -6.92
CA THR A 30 12.30 10.02 -5.68
C THR A 30 11.57 11.35 -5.59
N ALA A 31 10.33 11.29 -5.09
CA ALA A 31 9.57 12.44 -4.64
C ALA A 31 9.49 12.46 -3.12
N VAL A 32 9.65 13.63 -2.52
CA VAL A 32 9.56 13.83 -1.06
C VAL A 32 8.64 15.02 -0.78
N TYR A 33 7.71 14.85 0.17
CA TYR A 33 6.82 15.93 0.60
C TYR A 33 6.86 16.10 2.11
N LEU A 34 7.09 17.35 2.54
CA LEU A 34 7.06 17.79 3.92
C LEU A 34 5.83 18.70 4.08
N PRO A 35 4.81 18.33 4.88
CA PRO A 35 3.66 19.20 5.11
C PRO A 35 4.07 20.48 5.86
N PRO A 36 3.29 21.57 5.78
CA PRO A 36 3.62 22.83 6.46
C PRO A 36 3.98 22.65 7.94
N LYS A 37 3.24 21.78 8.64
CA LYS A 37 3.44 21.44 10.06
C LYS A 37 4.83 20.89 10.38
N HIS A 38 5.50 20.27 9.40
CA HIS A 38 6.82 19.68 9.58
C HIS A 38 7.94 20.73 9.62
N LEU A 39 7.71 21.90 8.99
CA LEU A 39 8.70 22.97 8.94
C LEU A 39 9.01 23.57 10.33
N ASP A 40 8.19 23.23 11.33
CA ASP A 40 8.31 23.69 12.72
C ASP A 40 8.92 22.63 13.67
N THR A 41 9.35 21.44 13.18
CA THR A 41 9.64 20.26 14.03
C THR A 41 11.00 19.57 13.80
N HIS A 42 11.37 18.71 14.76
CA HIS A 42 12.70 18.20 15.11
C HIS A 42 13.37 17.18 14.14
N HIS A 43 14.63 16.85 14.45
CA HIS A 43 15.57 15.92 13.78
C HIS A 43 15.11 14.46 13.55
N ALA A 44 13.97 14.01 14.10
CA ALA A 44 13.50 12.64 13.97
C ALA A 44 12.11 12.58 13.30
N LEU A 45 12.03 11.97 12.13
CA LEU A 45 10.90 12.06 11.22
C LEU A 45 9.87 10.95 11.46
N ASN A 46 8.59 11.30 11.35
CA ASN A 46 7.54 10.35 11.01
C ASN A 46 7.51 10.19 9.50
N VAL A 47 7.71 8.99 8.99
CA VAL A 47 7.84 8.71 7.56
C VAL A 47 6.75 7.77 7.09
N VAL A 48 6.13 8.14 5.97
CA VAL A 48 5.39 7.20 5.13
C VAL A 48 6.17 6.99 3.84
N LEU A 49 6.56 5.75 3.59
CA LEU A 49 7.17 5.32 2.34
C LEU A 49 6.09 4.75 1.41
N TRP A 50 5.79 5.46 0.33
CA TRP A 50 4.75 5.12 -0.64
C TRP A 50 5.32 4.40 -1.87
N LEU A 51 4.80 3.22 -2.16
CA LEU A 51 5.17 2.40 -3.32
C LEU A 51 4.00 2.37 -4.32
N HIS A 52 4.23 2.96 -5.48
CA HIS A 52 3.19 3.13 -6.49
C HIS A 52 3.00 1.90 -7.40
N GLY A 53 1.93 1.94 -8.18
CA GLY A 53 1.58 0.91 -9.16
C GLY A 53 2.08 1.19 -10.58
N PHE A 54 1.42 0.57 -11.55
CA PHE A 54 1.63 0.87 -12.96
C PHE A 54 1.10 2.27 -13.31
N TYR A 55 1.31 2.72 -14.54
CA TYR A 55 0.82 3.99 -15.09
C TYR A 55 1.39 5.28 -14.48
N VAL A 56 2.34 5.19 -13.56
CA VAL A 56 3.11 6.34 -13.07
C VAL A 56 4.24 6.62 -14.04
N LYS A 57 4.25 7.82 -14.64
CA LYS A 57 5.19 8.15 -15.73
C LYS A 57 6.61 8.44 -15.22
N ASP A 58 6.71 9.09 -14.07
CA ASP A 58 7.96 9.44 -13.41
C ASP A 58 7.72 9.86 -11.94
N HIS A 59 8.80 10.19 -11.23
CA HIS A 59 8.74 10.64 -9.84
C HIS A 59 8.02 11.99 -9.64
N ARG A 60 7.97 12.89 -10.63
CA ARG A 60 7.19 14.14 -10.54
C ARG A 60 5.69 13.85 -10.69
N TYR A 61 5.35 12.96 -11.62
CA TYR A 61 3.98 12.51 -11.84
C TYR A 61 3.33 11.93 -10.57
N LEU A 62 4.09 11.26 -9.70
CA LEU A 62 3.61 10.75 -8.41
C LEU A 62 2.86 11.78 -7.56
N PHE A 63 3.30 13.03 -7.59
CA PHE A 63 2.72 14.10 -6.77
C PHE A 63 1.90 15.11 -7.56
N HIS A 64 2.03 15.12 -8.90
CA HIS A 64 1.33 16.09 -9.76
C HIS A 64 0.15 15.50 -10.52
N GLY A 65 0.22 14.22 -10.92
CA GLY A 65 -0.73 13.61 -11.84
C GLY A 65 -1.24 12.23 -11.44
N ASP A 66 -0.61 11.56 -10.49
CA ASP A 66 -1.06 10.24 -10.06
C ASP A 66 -2.44 10.30 -9.40
N ALA A 67 -3.32 9.40 -9.82
CA ALA A 67 -4.71 9.39 -9.36
C ALA A 67 -4.82 9.01 -7.88
N ALA A 68 -3.79 8.42 -7.25
CA ALA A 68 -3.76 8.20 -5.81
C ALA A 68 -3.61 9.49 -5.02
N ARG A 69 -3.11 10.60 -5.59
CA ARG A 69 -3.07 11.94 -4.94
C ARG A 69 -2.50 11.93 -3.52
N VAL A 70 -1.42 11.17 -3.30
CA VAL A 70 -0.92 10.88 -1.94
C VAL A 70 -0.36 12.10 -1.22
N ARG A 71 0.20 13.06 -1.97
CA ARG A 71 0.66 14.34 -1.42
C ARG A 71 -0.50 15.15 -0.84
N GLU A 72 -1.59 15.25 -1.59
CA GLU A 72 -2.81 15.94 -1.18
C GLU A 72 -3.44 15.31 0.05
N GLN A 73 -3.38 13.98 0.16
CA GLN A 73 -3.89 13.27 1.32
C GLN A 73 -3.04 13.47 2.57
N VAL A 74 -1.70 13.53 2.45
CA VAL A 74 -0.84 13.86 3.61
C VAL A 74 -1.17 15.26 4.12
N LEU A 75 -1.30 16.25 3.23
CA LEU A 75 -1.76 17.59 3.61
C LEU A 75 -3.14 17.54 4.29
N GLY A 76 -4.11 16.87 3.65
CA GLY A 76 -5.50 16.76 4.15
C GLY A 76 -5.67 15.93 5.42
N SER A 77 -4.63 15.20 5.85
CA SER A 77 -4.60 14.48 7.12
C SER A 77 -4.31 15.39 8.32
N GLY A 78 -3.64 16.54 8.09
CA GLY A 78 -3.17 17.44 9.14
C GLY A 78 -2.06 16.85 10.05
N LYS A 79 -1.49 15.69 9.68
CA LYS A 79 -0.43 15.03 10.44
C LYS A 79 0.94 15.59 10.05
N ASP A 80 1.86 15.50 11.01
CA ASP A 80 3.27 15.80 10.80
C ASP A 80 3.98 14.52 10.34
N VAL A 81 3.98 14.30 9.03
CA VAL A 81 4.50 13.09 8.38
C VAL A 81 5.17 13.47 7.08
N VAL A 82 6.42 13.04 6.92
CA VAL A 82 7.18 13.15 5.68
C VAL A 82 6.79 12.00 4.75
N LEU A 83 6.34 12.33 3.55
CA LEU A 83 6.03 11.36 2.50
C LEU A 83 7.26 11.17 1.62
N ILE A 84 7.71 9.94 1.46
CA ILE A 84 8.81 9.55 0.57
C ILE A 84 8.26 8.55 -0.45
N ALA A 85 8.50 8.77 -1.74
CA ALA A 85 7.99 7.90 -2.80
C ALA A 85 9.05 7.65 -3.88
N PRO A 86 9.68 6.46 -3.94
CA PRO A 86 10.54 6.08 -5.06
C PRO A 86 9.72 5.81 -6.31
N PHE A 87 10.28 6.18 -7.46
CA PHE A 87 9.79 5.79 -8.76
C PHE A 87 10.29 4.39 -9.12
N LEU A 88 9.35 3.45 -9.26
CA LEU A 88 9.58 2.02 -9.48
C LEU A 88 9.61 1.63 -10.98
N GLY A 89 9.52 2.62 -11.87
CA GLY A 89 9.42 2.44 -13.32
C GLY A 89 8.00 2.66 -13.83
N TYR A 90 7.84 2.73 -15.15
CA TYR A 90 6.56 2.94 -15.82
C TYR A 90 6.16 1.68 -16.57
N GLU A 91 4.93 1.22 -16.35
CA GLU A 91 4.35 0.10 -17.11
C GLU A 91 2.88 0.43 -17.43
N TYR A 92 2.42 0.04 -18.61
CA TYR A 92 1.10 0.37 -19.12
C TYR A 92 0.59 -0.72 -20.08
N LEU A 93 -0.73 -0.82 -20.26
CA LEU A 93 -1.31 -1.67 -21.31
C LEU A 93 -1.26 -0.94 -22.65
N ASN A 94 -0.62 -1.56 -23.65
CA ASN A 94 -0.62 -1.07 -25.01
C ASN A 94 -1.97 -1.35 -25.72
N ALA A 95 -2.12 -0.91 -26.98
CA ALA A 95 -3.34 -1.11 -27.76
C ALA A 95 -3.75 -2.59 -27.95
N LYS A 96 -2.81 -3.52 -27.78
CA LYS A 96 -3.04 -4.98 -27.86
C LYS A 96 -3.36 -5.60 -26.50
N LYS A 97 -3.50 -4.80 -25.44
CA LYS A 97 -3.70 -5.25 -24.05
C LYS A 97 -2.53 -6.08 -23.51
N GLU A 98 -1.33 -5.77 -23.96
CA GLU A 98 -0.09 -6.34 -23.43
C GLU A 98 0.60 -5.28 -22.56
N PHE A 99 1.23 -5.71 -21.48
CA PHE A 99 2.01 -4.80 -20.64
C PHE A 99 3.33 -4.44 -21.32
N GLU A 100 3.64 -3.15 -21.33
CA GLU A 100 4.87 -2.58 -21.87
C GLU A 100 5.46 -1.58 -20.86
N GLY A 101 6.77 -1.58 -20.69
CA GLY A 101 7.45 -0.68 -19.77
C GLY A 101 8.67 -1.27 -19.08
N ASP A 102 9.12 -0.57 -18.04
CA ASP A 102 10.31 -0.91 -17.25
C ASP A 102 10.04 -1.01 -15.74
N TYR A 103 8.76 -1.04 -15.34
CA TYR A 103 8.37 -1.21 -13.93
C TYR A 103 9.03 -2.47 -13.35
N SER A 104 9.77 -2.28 -12.26
CA SER A 104 10.42 -3.40 -11.58
C SER A 104 10.67 -3.11 -10.11
N VAL A 105 10.27 -4.08 -9.29
CA VAL A 105 10.51 -4.12 -7.85
C VAL A 105 11.60 -5.11 -7.46
N ALA A 106 12.23 -5.79 -8.41
CA ALA A 106 13.22 -6.84 -8.11
C ALA A 106 14.36 -6.33 -7.22
N ALA A 107 14.89 -5.14 -7.50
CA ALA A 107 15.99 -4.57 -6.74
C ALA A 107 15.69 -4.34 -5.24
N LEU A 108 14.42 -4.22 -4.84
CA LEU A 108 14.02 -3.93 -3.44
C LEU A 108 14.33 -5.07 -2.47
N GLU A 109 14.59 -6.29 -2.99
CA GLU A 109 15.01 -7.44 -2.17
C GLU A 109 16.53 -7.56 -2.02
N GLY A 110 17.30 -6.67 -2.67
CA GLY A 110 18.76 -6.63 -2.56
C GLY A 110 19.21 -6.31 -1.13
N GLU A 111 20.45 -6.68 -0.80
CA GLU A 111 21.00 -6.55 0.55
C GLU A 111 20.79 -5.14 1.12
N LYS A 112 20.01 -5.08 2.21
CA LYS A 112 19.65 -3.85 2.94
C LYS A 112 19.21 -2.70 2.02
N TRP A 113 18.53 -3.01 0.92
CA TRP A 113 18.11 -2.00 -0.05
C TRP A 113 17.27 -0.88 0.61
N GLY A 114 16.29 -1.26 1.44
CA GLY A 114 15.46 -0.29 2.17
C GLY A 114 16.25 0.60 3.12
N GLU A 115 17.22 0.05 3.85
CA GLU A 115 18.14 0.83 4.71
C GLU A 115 18.92 1.86 3.89
N ARG A 116 19.60 1.41 2.83
CA ARG A 116 20.43 2.27 1.99
C ARG A 116 19.62 3.36 1.29
N TYR A 117 18.42 3.01 0.80
CA TYR A 117 17.53 3.96 0.15
C TYR A 117 17.10 5.07 1.12
N LEU A 118 16.64 4.70 2.32
CA LEU A 118 16.23 5.68 3.33
C LEU A 118 17.42 6.54 3.78
N ASP A 119 18.60 5.95 3.97
CA ASP A 119 19.82 6.69 4.30
C ASP A 119 20.17 7.76 3.24
N GLU A 120 20.08 7.42 1.95
CA GLU A 120 20.33 8.37 0.88
C GLU A 120 19.32 9.52 0.85
N VAL A 121 18.03 9.22 1.03
CA VAL A 121 16.96 10.22 1.04
C VAL A 121 17.11 11.15 2.26
N LEU A 122 17.35 10.60 3.45
CA LEU A 122 17.52 11.37 4.68
C LEU A 122 18.77 12.25 4.62
N ALA A 123 19.87 11.74 4.06
CA ALA A 123 21.08 12.53 3.85
C ALA A 123 20.86 13.66 2.84
N ALA A 124 20.12 13.40 1.75
CA ALA A 124 19.79 14.43 0.76
C ALA A 124 18.85 15.50 1.34
N LEU A 125 17.87 15.10 2.15
CA LEU A 125 16.94 16.00 2.83
C LEU A 125 17.65 16.87 3.88
N ALA A 126 18.54 16.29 4.68
CA ALA A 126 19.35 17.03 5.65
C ALA A 126 20.20 18.12 4.96
N ARG A 127 20.89 17.76 3.87
CA ARG A 127 21.68 18.71 3.06
C ARG A 127 20.82 19.80 2.42
N PHE A 128 19.60 19.47 1.99
CA PHE A 128 18.67 20.45 1.43
C PHE A 128 18.23 21.48 2.48
N GLN A 129 17.90 21.03 3.70
CA GLN A 129 17.44 21.91 4.78
C GLN A 129 18.58 22.75 5.38
N ASN A 130 19.75 22.16 5.55
CA ASN A 130 20.93 22.86 6.04
C ASN A 130 22.20 22.34 5.33
N PRO A 131 22.68 23.04 4.29
CA PRO A 131 23.87 22.63 3.52
C PRO A 131 25.15 22.48 4.37
N SER A 132 25.19 23.11 5.54
CA SER A 132 26.35 23.14 6.44
C SER A 132 26.27 22.13 7.59
N ALA A 133 25.16 21.41 7.78
CA ALA A 133 24.98 20.53 8.94
C ALA A 133 25.40 19.07 8.70
N PRO A 134 26.13 18.46 9.65
CA PRO A 134 25.88 17.10 10.12
C PRO A 134 24.97 17.17 11.37
N PRO A 135 23.86 16.41 11.47
CA PRO A 135 23.80 14.96 11.30
C PRO A 135 22.68 14.46 10.37
N ALA A 136 22.71 13.16 10.10
CA ALA A 136 21.65 12.45 9.38
C ALA A 136 20.32 12.57 10.14
N LEU A 137 19.25 12.96 9.42
CA LEU A 137 17.88 12.81 9.91
C LEU A 137 17.66 11.34 10.29
N ASP A 138 16.99 11.07 11.41
CA ASP A 138 16.58 9.71 11.78
C ASP A 138 15.07 9.53 11.57
N ILE A 139 14.61 8.28 11.52
CA ILE A 139 13.19 7.94 11.44
C ILE A 139 12.72 7.49 12.82
N LYS A 140 11.77 8.23 13.39
CA LYS A 140 11.07 7.87 14.63
C LYS A 140 10.06 6.75 14.38
N ASN A 141 9.18 6.96 13.40
CA ASN A 141 8.13 6.03 13.01
C ASN A 141 8.15 5.84 11.50
N LEU A 142 8.16 4.60 11.04
CA LEU A 142 8.07 4.25 9.62
C LEU A 142 6.77 3.51 9.35
N VAL A 143 6.05 3.95 8.33
CA VAL A 143 4.97 3.21 7.69
C VAL A 143 5.36 2.94 6.25
N ILE A 144 5.11 1.72 5.77
CA ILE A 144 5.18 1.41 4.33
C ILE A 144 3.77 1.31 3.81
N ALA A 145 3.46 2.06 2.77
CA ALA A 145 2.17 2.05 2.11
C ALA A 145 2.36 1.74 0.62
N CYS A 146 1.44 1.01 0.02
CA CYS A 146 1.53 0.68 -1.39
C CYS A 146 0.17 0.58 -2.07
N HIS A 147 0.16 0.80 -3.37
CA HIS A 147 -1.00 0.61 -4.23
C HIS A 147 -0.65 -0.29 -5.41
N SER A 148 -1.61 -1.13 -5.84
CA SER A 148 -1.49 -1.90 -7.08
C SER A 148 -0.24 -2.79 -7.12
N GLY A 149 0.52 -2.77 -8.23
CA GLY A 149 1.83 -3.42 -8.37
C GLY A 149 2.86 -3.06 -7.29
N GLY A 150 2.66 -1.94 -6.56
CA GLY A 150 3.48 -1.57 -5.40
C GLY A 150 3.43 -2.60 -4.27
N GLY A 151 2.41 -3.46 -4.22
CA GLY A 151 2.32 -4.59 -3.28
C GLY A 151 3.51 -5.55 -3.37
N GLY A 152 3.98 -5.83 -4.59
CA GLY A 152 5.20 -6.61 -4.80
C GLY A 152 6.45 -5.92 -4.25
N GLY A 153 6.49 -4.58 -4.35
CA GLY A 153 7.54 -3.77 -3.76
C GLY A 153 7.51 -3.80 -2.24
N MET A 154 6.33 -3.63 -1.63
CA MET A 154 6.17 -3.66 -0.17
C MET A 154 6.62 -5.01 0.40
N ARG A 155 6.21 -6.11 -0.25
CA ARG A 155 6.62 -7.47 0.09
C ARG A 155 8.14 -7.66 0.13
N LYS A 156 8.86 -7.12 -0.87
CA LYS A 156 10.33 -7.23 -0.93
C LYS A 156 11.01 -6.31 0.08
N LEU A 157 10.49 -5.09 0.21
CA LEU A 157 11.09 -4.04 1.03
C LEU A 157 11.03 -4.33 2.54
N VAL A 158 9.97 -4.95 3.05
CA VAL A 158 9.85 -5.25 4.49
C VAL A 158 10.96 -6.15 5.03
N GLY A 159 11.67 -6.87 4.16
CA GLY A 159 12.82 -7.70 4.52
C GLY A 159 14.17 -6.97 4.45
N THR A 160 14.22 -5.73 3.94
CA THR A 160 15.48 -5.03 3.62
C THR A 160 15.66 -3.70 4.34
N LEU A 161 14.84 -3.42 5.36
CA LEU A 161 14.86 -2.17 6.14
C LEU A 161 16.08 -2.03 7.07
N GLY A 162 16.76 -3.14 7.38
CA GLY A 162 17.94 -3.14 8.26
C GLY A 162 17.68 -2.43 9.59
N LYS A 163 18.45 -1.39 9.92
CA LYS A 163 18.31 -0.61 11.17
C LYS A 163 16.93 0.02 11.35
N TYR A 164 16.21 0.30 10.27
CA TYR A 164 14.86 0.85 10.31
C TYR A 164 13.77 -0.18 10.60
N GLN A 165 14.08 -1.48 10.66
CA GLN A 165 13.11 -2.52 10.98
C GLN A 165 12.41 -2.27 12.33
N SER A 166 13.15 -1.77 13.32
CA SER A 166 12.61 -1.44 14.64
C SER A 166 11.68 -0.21 14.62
N ARG A 167 11.81 0.65 13.60
CA ARG A 167 11.00 1.85 13.39
C ARG A 167 9.71 1.57 12.62
N LEU A 168 9.64 0.45 11.89
CA LEU A 168 8.42 0.04 11.18
C LEU A 168 7.28 -0.19 12.16
N LYS A 169 6.21 0.59 12.00
CA LYS A 169 4.98 0.53 12.81
C LYS A 169 3.88 -0.25 12.15
N GLU A 170 3.61 0.02 10.86
CA GLU A 170 2.51 -0.60 10.12
C GLU A 170 2.87 -0.74 8.63
N CYS A 171 2.17 -1.65 7.95
CA CYS A 171 2.15 -1.76 6.49
C CYS A 171 0.72 -1.62 5.96
N TRP A 172 0.52 -0.82 4.90
CA TRP A 172 -0.79 -0.53 4.30
C TRP A 172 -0.79 -0.90 2.81
N GLY A 173 -1.65 -1.83 2.41
CA GLY A 173 -1.81 -2.27 1.03
C GLY A 173 -3.19 -1.92 0.48
N PHE A 174 -3.20 -1.22 -0.65
CA PHE A 174 -4.41 -0.78 -1.36
C PHE A 174 -4.52 -1.52 -2.69
N ASP A 175 -5.46 -2.46 -2.76
CA ASP A 175 -5.76 -3.33 -3.91
C ASP A 175 -4.50 -3.89 -4.59
N CYS A 176 -3.65 -4.56 -3.80
CA CYS A 176 -2.25 -4.82 -4.18
C CYS A 176 -1.80 -6.29 -4.11
N LEU A 177 -2.68 -7.24 -3.77
CA LEU A 177 -2.33 -8.67 -3.62
C LEU A 177 -2.56 -9.47 -4.91
N TYR A 178 -1.72 -9.26 -5.92
CA TYR A 178 -1.84 -9.93 -7.23
C TYR A 178 -1.11 -11.27 -7.30
N GLY A 179 -0.18 -11.53 -6.38
CA GLY A 179 0.77 -12.65 -6.42
C GLY A 179 0.17 -14.01 -6.06
N LYS A 180 -0.84 -14.50 -6.79
CA LYS A 180 -1.38 -15.87 -6.62
C LYS A 180 -0.39 -16.96 -7.10
N LYS A 181 0.47 -16.64 -8.07
CA LYS A 181 1.38 -17.59 -8.73
C LYS A 181 2.82 -17.56 -8.21
N ILE A 182 3.15 -16.64 -7.31
CA ILE A 182 4.47 -16.58 -6.68
C ILE A 182 4.52 -17.52 -5.47
N VAL A 183 5.71 -17.94 -5.05
CA VAL A 183 5.89 -18.89 -3.94
C VAL A 183 6.72 -18.24 -2.82
N PRO A 184 6.21 -18.19 -1.56
CA PRO A 184 4.80 -18.37 -1.22
C PRO A 184 3.92 -17.29 -1.86
N ASP A 185 2.62 -17.56 -2.06
CA ASP A 185 1.69 -16.55 -2.60
C ASP A 185 1.53 -15.36 -1.64
N ASP A 186 0.94 -14.26 -2.11
CA ASP A 186 0.85 -13.03 -1.32
C ASP A 186 0.09 -13.24 0.00
N ALA A 187 -1.03 -13.95 -0.03
CA ALA A 187 -1.79 -14.24 1.18
C ALA A 187 -0.95 -15.04 2.20
N THR A 188 -0.25 -16.07 1.73
CA THR A 188 0.57 -16.92 2.61
C THR A 188 1.76 -16.16 3.17
N PHE A 189 2.45 -15.37 2.34
CA PHE A 189 3.57 -14.53 2.79
C PHE A 189 3.14 -13.55 3.87
N TRP A 190 2.08 -12.78 3.62
CA TRP A 190 1.64 -11.76 4.56
C TRP A 190 1.13 -12.35 5.86
N TYR A 191 0.40 -13.48 5.80
CA TYR A 191 0.02 -14.20 7.01
C TYR A 191 1.25 -14.65 7.81
N GLN A 192 2.23 -15.28 7.15
CA GLN A 192 3.47 -15.71 7.81
C GLN A 192 4.24 -14.54 8.42
N TRP A 193 4.36 -13.44 7.68
CA TRP A 193 5.05 -12.23 8.13
C TRP A 193 4.39 -11.61 9.37
N VAL A 194 3.06 -11.45 9.38
CA VAL A 194 2.34 -10.91 10.55
C VAL A 194 2.40 -11.86 11.75
N SER A 195 2.30 -13.17 11.52
CA SER A 195 2.35 -14.18 12.59
C SER A 195 3.76 -14.43 13.15
N GLY A 196 4.79 -14.01 12.43
CA GLY A 196 6.18 -14.24 12.78
C GLY A 196 6.70 -13.33 13.89
N GLN A 197 7.92 -13.63 14.36
CA GLN A 197 8.59 -12.81 15.37
C GLN A 197 8.81 -11.39 14.84
N GLY A 198 8.30 -10.40 15.58
CA GLY A 198 8.43 -9.00 15.19
C GLY A 198 7.47 -8.54 14.08
N GLY A 199 6.47 -9.36 13.72
CA GLY A 199 5.38 -8.97 12.83
C GLY A 199 4.75 -7.64 13.25
N ARG A 200 4.33 -6.85 12.27
CA ARG A 200 3.69 -5.54 12.47
C ARG A 200 2.25 -5.57 11.98
N PRO A 201 1.39 -4.66 12.48
CA PRO A 201 0.07 -4.44 11.91
C PRO A 201 0.11 -4.31 10.38
N LEU A 202 -0.70 -5.14 9.71
CA LEU A 202 -0.91 -5.12 8.27
C LEU A 202 -2.37 -4.76 8.00
N TYR A 203 -2.57 -3.75 7.15
CA TYR A 203 -3.88 -3.33 6.69
C TYR A 203 -3.95 -3.54 5.19
N ILE A 204 -4.80 -4.47 4.74
CA ILE A 204 -5.07 -4.72 3.33
C ILE A 204 -6.50 -4.34 3.02
N ILE A 205 -6.66 -3.57 1.96
CA ILE A 205 -7.94 -3.09 1.51
C ILE A 205 -8.06 -3.39 0.05
N TYR A 206 -9.02 -4.22 -0.32
CA TYR A 206 -9.03 -4.85 -1.63
C TYR A 206 -10.26 -4.52 -2.44
N GLY A 207 -10.05 -4.40 -3.75
CA GLY A 207 -11.10 -4.34 -4.75
C GLY A 207 -11.29 -5.69 -5.42
N PRO A 208 -12.06 -5.74 -6.51
CA PRO A 208 -12.34 -6.98 -7.23
C PRO A 208 -11.05 -7.60 -7.82
N SER A 209 -10.08 -6.76 -8.22
CA SER A 209 -8.84 -7.16 -8.90
C SER A 209 -7.93 -8.07 -8.07
N THR A 210 -7.95 -7.93 -6.74
CA THR A 210 -7.11 -8.70 -5.81
C THR A 210 -7.91 -9.57 -4.85
N LEU A 211 -9.20 -9.77 -5.15
CA LEU A 211 -10.16 -10.49 -4.31
C LEU A 211 -9.68 -11.89 -3.92
N PRO A 212 -9.22 -12.78 -4.82
CA PRO A 212 -8.90 -14.16 -4.43
C PRO A 212 -7.81 -14.26 -3.35
N GLN A 213 -6.74 -13.46 -3.46
CA GLN A 213 -5.66 -13.45 -2.46
C GLN A 213 -6.09 -12.72 -1.18
N SER A 214 -6.88 -11.67 -1.29
CA SER A 214 -7.35 -10.92 -0.12
C SER A 214 -8.36 -11.71 0.71
N VAL A 215 -9.27 -12.45 0.07
CA VAL A 215 -10.18 -13.40 0.75
C VAL A 215 -9.40 -14.52 1.43
N LYS A 216 -8.37 -15.06 0.76
CA LYS A 216 -7.47 -16.04 1.37
C LYS A 216 -6.82 -15.49 2.64
N LEU A 217 -6.22 -14.30 2.55
CA LEU A 217 -5.54 -13.66 3.68
C LEU A 217 -6.53 -13.34 4.82
N TYR A 218 -7.73 -12.84 4.50
CA TYR A 218 -8.81 -12.61 5.46
C TYR A 218 -9.14 -13.90 6.23
N LEU A 219 -9.48 -14.97 5.51
CA LEU A 219 -9.89 -16.23 6.13
C LEU A 219 -8.75 -16.89 6.94
N MET A 220 -7.50 -16.80 6.47
CA MET A 220 -6.33 -17.23 7.24
C MET A 220 -6.16 -16.41 8.51
N GLY A 221 -6.24 -15.08 8.42
CA GLY A 221 -6.15 -14.17 9.56
C GLY A 221 -7.25 -14.36 10.60
N ARG A 222 -8.43 -14.81 10.17
CA ARG A 222 -9.55 -15.20 11.04
C ARG A 222 -9.45 -16.63 11.58
N GLY A 223 -8.38 -17.36 11.25
CA GLY A 223 -8.17 -18.74 11.67
C GLY A 223 -9.12 -19.75 11.00
N LYS A 224 -9.78 -19.38 9.91
CA LYS A 224 -10.78 -20.19 9.19
C LYS A 224 -10.20 -20.97 8.00
N ALA A 225 -9.03 -20.60 7.51
CA ALA A 225 -8.40 -21.25 6.36
C ALA A 225 -6.90 -21.59 6.58
N THR A 226 -6.42 -22.60 5.86
CA THR A 226 -4.99 -22.94 5.76
C THR A 226 -4.31 -22.22 4.60
N SER A 227 -2.98 -22.25 4.52
CA SER A 227 -2.22 -21.70 3.39
C SER A 227 -2.48 -22.43 2.06
N GLN A 228 -3.06 -23.64 2.10
CA GLN A 228 -3.49 -24.37 0.91
C GLN A 228 -4.91 -23.97 0.45
N GLY A 229 -5.60 -23.10 1.18
CA GLY A 229 -6.96 -22.67 0.86
C GLY A 229 -8.07 -23.59 1.37
N ASN A 230 -7.72 -24.59 2.19
CA ASN A 230 -8.69 -25.48 2.84
C ASN A 230 -9.27 -24.82 4.10
N LYS A 231 -10.44 -25.29 4.54
CA LYS A 231 -11.01 -24.90 5.83
C LYS A 231 -10.08 -25.37 6.95
N ALA A 232 -9.82 -24.52 7.93
CA ALA A 232 -9.10 -24.89 9.14
C ALA A 232 -10.05 -25.65 10.08
N ASP A 233 -9.71 -26.90 10.38
CA ASP A 233 -10.46 -27.75 11.30
C ASP A 233 -9.48 -28.49 12.24
N PRO A 234 -9.47 -28.18 13.55
CA PRO A 234 -10.25 -27.13 14.20
C PRO A 234 -9.85 -25.70 13.76
N PRO A 235 -10.69 -24.68 13.99
CA PRO A 235 -10.33 -23.28 13.76
C PRO A 235 -9.09 -22.87 14.57
N ARG A 236 -8.29 -21.97 14.01
CA ARG A 236 -7.10 -21.40 14.65
C ARG A 236 -7.43 -20.09 15.35
N ALA A 237 -6.56 -19.66 16.26
CA ALA A 237 -6.68 -18.33 16.86
C ALA A 237 -6.54 -17.23 15.79
N PRO A 238 -7.36 -16.16 15.83
CA PRO A 238 -7.24 -15.06 14.89
C PRO A 238 -5.99 -14.21 15.15
N LEU A 239 -5.46 -13.58 14.09
CA LEU A 239 -4.35 -12.65 14.17
C LEU A 239 -4.86 -11.22 14.37
N ASN A 240 -4.73 -10.68 15.59
CA ASN A 240 -5.21 -9.33 15.93
C ASN A 240 -4.53 -8.19 15.16
N ASN A 241 -3.33 -8.43 14.63
CA ASN A 241 -2.55 -7.45 13.85
C ASN A 241 -2.75 -7.57 12.33
N LEU A 242 -3.67 -8.44 11.88
CA LEU A 242 -3.99 -8.61 10.46
C LEU A 242 -5.40 -8.08 10.18
N HIS A 243 -5.47 -6.97 9.47
CA HIS A 243 -6.71 -6.31 9.11
C HIS A 243 -6.90 -6.37 7.60
N VAL A 244 -7.92 -7.11 7.14
CA VAL A 244 -8.23 -7.24 5.72
C VAL A 244 -9.70 -6.90 5.51
N THR A 245 -9.99 -5.92 4.66
CA THR A 245 -11.37 -5.49 4.41
C THR A 245 -11.61 -5.18 2.94
N ILE A 246 -12.85 -5.34 2.50
CA ILE A 246 -13.28 -4.97 1.15
C ILE A 246 -13.35 -3.44 1.07
N GLY A 247 -12.82 -2.87 -0.01
CA GLY A 247 -13.01 -1.47 -0.35
C GLY A 247 -14.40 -1.23 -0.91
N HIS A 248 -15.14 -0.28 -0.34
CA HIS A 248 -16.47 0.09 -0.84
C HIS A 248 -16.70 1.60 -0.78
N TYR A 249 -17.57 2.08 -1.67
CA TYR A 249 -18.10 3.45 -1.61
C TYR A 249 -19.23 3.48 -0.57
N GLU A 250 -19.17 4.38 0.42
CA GLU A 250 -20.39 4.83 1.11
C GLU A 250 -20.90 6.07 0.39
N THR A 251 -22.00 5.93 -0.35
CA THR A 251 -22.73 7.09 -0.86
C THR A 251 -23.84 7.42 0.14
N TYR A 252 -23.84 8.65 0.67
CA TYR A 252 -25.07 9.27 1.18
C TYR A 252 -25.59 10.23 0.12
N SER A 253 -26.90 10.22 -0.08
CA SER A 253 -27.57 11.03 -1.08
C SER A 253 -27.52 12.52 -0.71
N THR A 254 -27.37 13.34 -1.75
CA THR A 254 -27.70 14.78 -1.84
C THR A 254 -26.55 15.81 -1.61
N HIS A 255 -26.24 16.56 -2.69
CA HIS A 255 -25.53 17.86 -2.73
C HIS A 255 -24.01 17.96 -2.43
N GLY A 256 -23.14 17.34 -3.24
CA GLY A 256 -21.69 17.59 -3.19
C GLY A 256 -20.94 16.51 -2.39
N GLN A 257 -20.83 15.35 -3.02
CA GLN A 257 -20.61 14.03 -2.45
C GLN A 257 -19.46 13.95 -1.42
N THR A 258 -19.82 13.65 -0.17
CA THR A 258 -18.89 13.03 0.79
C THR A 258 -18.93 11.53 0.56
N VAL A 259 -17.85 10.99 -0.02
CA VAL A 259 -17.66 9.54 -0.05
C VAL A 259 -16.98 9.16 1.27
N LYS A 260 -17.73 8.57 2.20
CA LYS A 260 -17.11 7.89 3.33
C LYS A 260 -16.72 6.48 2.89
N VAL A 261 -15.71 5.99 3.55
CA VAL A 261 -15.15 4.68 3.28
C VAL A 261 -15.06 3.98 4.61
N GLY A 262 -16.01 3.07 4.82
CA GLY A 262 -16.06 2.19 5.96
C GLY A 262 -15.28 0.92 5.69
N SER A 263 -14.87 0.27 6.77
CA SER A 263 -14.64 -1.17 6.74
C SER A 263 -15.97 -1.84 7.07
N TYR A 264 -16.37 -2.86 6.31
CA TYR A 264 -17.47 -3.70 6.77
C TYR A 264 -17.08 -4.37 8.09
N ILE A 265 -18.04 -4.46 9.01
CA ILE A 265 -17.87 -5.33 10.17
C ILE A 265 -17.70 -6.78 9.69
N ASP A 266 -16.84 -7.53 10.36
CA ASP A 266 -16.46 -8.89 9.96
C ASP A 266 -17.67 -9.81 9.71
N SER A 267 -18.73 -9.67 10.51
CA SER A 267 -19.94 -10.49 10.38
C SER A 267 -20.64 -10.33 9.04
N VAL A 268 -20.62 -9.12 8.45
CA VAL A 268 -21.21 -8.88 7.12
C VAL A 268 -20.34 -9.51 6.04
N VAL A 269 -19.02 -9.36 6.13
CA VAL A 269 -18.08 -9.97 5.18
C VAL A 269 -18.20 -11.51 5.22
N ASP A 270 -18.27 -12.08 6.43
CA ASP A 270 -18.44 -13.51 6.65
C ASP A 270 -19.76 -14.04 6.05
N ASP A 271 -20.88 -13.33 6.23
CA ASP A 271 -22.18 -13.69 5.62
C ASP A 271 -22.09 -13.68 4.08
N LEU A 272 -21.50 -12.64 3.49
CA LEU A 272 -21.33 -12.55 2.03
C LEU A 272 -20.47 -13.69 1.46
N MET A 273 -19.45 -14.14 2.20
CA MET A 273 -18.57 -15.26 1.80
C MET A 273 -19.21 -16.63 1.96
N THR A 274 -20.15 -16.79 2.88
CA THR A 274 -20.76 -18.09 3.20
C THR A 274 -22.07 -18.33 2.47
N ARG A 275 -22.79 -17.26 2.13
CA ARG A 275 -24.04 -17.33 1.38
C ARG A 275 -23.80 -17.83 -0.04
N PRO A 276 -24.48 -18.90 -0.49
CA PRO A 276 -24.41 -19.35 -1.88
C PRO A 276 -24.82 -18.24 -2.85
N SER A 277 -24.20 -18.22 -4.04
CA SER A 277 -24.56 -17.28 -5.09
C SER A 277 -26.08 -17.33 -5.38
N PRO A 278 -26.77 -16.17 -5.52
CA PRO A 278 -28.19 -16.13 -5.91
C PRO A 278 -28.47 -16.77 -7.27
N LYS A 279 -27.42 -16.96 -8.10
CA LYS A 279 -27.48 -17.56 -9.44
C LYS A 279 -26.89 -18.97 -9.47
N ALA A 280 -26.60 -19.58 -8.32
CA ALA A 280 -25.98 -20.90 -8.25
C ALA A 280 -26.85 -21.96 -8.93
N ARG A 281 -26.26 -22.66 -9.91
CA ARG A 281 -26.82 -23.88 -10.51
C ARG A 281 -26.04 -25.10 -10.01
N PRO A 282 -26.63 -26.29 -9.99
CA PRO A 282 -25.90 -27.53 -9.75
C PRO A 282 -24.69 -27.62 -10.70
N SER A 283 -23.50 -27.78 -10.15
CA SER A 283 -22.25 -27.85 -10.91
C SER A 283 -21.77 -29.30 -10.99
N THR A 284 -21.39 -29.74 -12.19
CA THR A 284 -20.70 -31.01 -12.43
C THR A 284 -19.18 -30.91 -12.28
N LYS A 285 -18.65 -29.70 -12.03
CA LYS A 285 -17.22 -29.47 -11.82
C LYS A 285 -16.77 -29.99 -10.44
N PRO A 286 -15.48 -30.38 -10.29
CA PRO A 286 -14.90 -30.72 -8.99
C PRO A 286 -15.17 -29.65 -7.94
N ALA A 287 -15.33 -30.07 -6.68
CA ALA A 287 -15.53 -29.16 -5.57
C ALA A 287 -14.35 -28.16 -5.49
N LYS A 288 -14.67 -26.87 -5.43
CA LYS A 288 -13.69 -25.81 -5.23
C LYS A 288 -13.13 -25.89 -3.82
N SER A 289 -11.93 -25.35 -3.61
CA SER A 289 -11.39 -25.18 -2.26
C SER A 289 -12.30 -24.24 -1.44
N PHE A 290 -12.18 -24.31 -0.11
CA PHE A 290 -12.96 -23.47 0.81
C PHE A 290 -12.79 -21.98 0.49
N VAL A 291 -11.56 -21.54 0.27
CA VAL A 291 -11.24 -20.14 -0.08
C VAL A 291 -11.77 -19.74 -1.45
N GLU A 292 -11.66 -20.61 -2.46
CA GLU A 292 -12.19 -20.32 -3.80
C GLU A 292 -13.71 -20.17 -3.77
N GLN A 293 -14.41 -21.05 -3.06
CA GLN A 293 -15.86 -20.95 -2.90
C GLN A 293 -16.25 -19.66 -2.16
N ALA A 294 -15.52 -19.28 -1.11
CA ALA A 294 -15.76 -18.03 -0.39
C ALA A 294 -15.53 -16.78 -1.27
N ALA A 295 -14.49 -16.81 -2.10
CA ALA A 295 -14.20 -15.73 -3.05
C ALA A 295 -15.30 -15.60 -4.11
N ASP A 296 -15.78 -16.71 -4.67
CA ASP A 296 -16.88 -16.71 -5.64
C ASP A 296 -18.20 -16.24 -5.03
N ASN A 297 -18.50 -16.69 -3.81
CA ASN A 297 -19.67 -16.24 -3.06
C ASN A 297 -19.62 -14.73 -2.83
N LEU A 298 -18.47 -14.22 -2.36
CA LEU A 298 -18.31 -12.78 -2.15
C LEU A 298 -18.49 -12.00 -3.46
N MET A 299 -17.87 -12.45 -4.55
CA MET A 299 -18.02 -11.83 -5.87
C MET A 299 -19.47 -11.82 -6.35
N ALA A 300 -20.25 -12.86 -6.01
CA ALA A 300 -21.65 -12.96 -6.41
C ALA A 300 -22.61 -12.15 -5.51
N ASN A 301 -22.26 -11.95 -4.24
CA ASN A 301 -23.12 -11.32 -3.24
C ASN A 301 -22.79 -9.85 -2.99
N PHE A 302 -21.62 -9.38 -3.42
CA PHE A 302 -21.17 -8.01 -3.23
C PHE A 302 -21.15 -7.24 -4.54
N ILE A 303 -21.73 -6.03 -4.55
CA ILE A 303 -21.72 -5.14 -5.70
C ILE A 303 -20.43 -4.31 -5.64
N PHE A 304 -19.45 -4.68 -6.44
CA PHE A 304 -18.32 -3.80 -6.73
C PHE A 304 -18.83 -2.68 -7.65
N VAL A 305 -18.63 -1.43 -7.26
CA VAL A 305 -18.96 -0.30 -8.13
C VAL A 305 -18.06 -0.39 -9.36
N GLU A 306 -18.67 -0.70 -10.51
CA GLU A 306 -18.03 -0.70 -11.83
C GLU A 306 -17.74 0.74 -12.25
N GLN A 307 -16.69 1.31 -11.66
CA GLN A 307 -16.05 2.50 -12.17
C GLN A 307 -14.60 2.17 -12.46
N ASP A 308 -14.09 2.66 -13.59
CA ASP A 308 -12.69 2.52 -14.02
C ASP A 308 -11.66 2.98 -12.97
N ASP A 309 -12.12 3.65 -11.90
CA ASP A 309 -11.30 4.27 -10.87
C ASP A 309 -11.45 3.64 -9.46
N ILE A 310 -12.20 2.54 -9.26
CA ILE A 310 -12.33 1.93 -7.92
C ILE A 310 -10.96 1.59 -7.29
N HIS A 311 -10.01 1.23 -8.14
CA HIS A 311 -8.63 0.92 -7.78
C HIS A 311 -7.92 2.10 -7.09
N TYR A 312 -7.83 3.26 -7.75
CA TYR A 312 -7.24 4.46 -7.14
C TYR A 312 -8.15 5.12 -6.11
N PHE A 313 -9.46 4.92 -6.18
CA PHE A 313 -10.36 5.33 -5.12
C PHE A 313 -10.01 4.63 -3.79
N ILE A 314 -9.75 3.32 -3.82
CA ILE A 314 -9.30 2.59 -2.64
C ILE A 314 -7.99 3.20 -2.10
N ALA A 315 -7.01 3.44 -2.96
CA ALA A 315 -5.79 4.14 -2.53
C ALA A 315 -6.08 5.50 -1.91
N ARG A 316 -6.92 6.32 -2.54
CA ARG A 316 -7.22 7.70 -2.10
C ARG A 316 -7.97 7.80 -0.79
N ALA A 317 -9.04 7.05 -0.64
CA ALA A 317 -9.89 7.24 0.52
C ALA A 317 -9.26 6.61 1.76
N PHE A 318 -8.66 5.43 1.59
CA PHE A 318 -8.15 4.68 2.72
C PHE A 318 -6.77 5.12 3.17
N PHE A 319 -5.89 5.60 2.27
CA PHE A 319 -4.62 6.17 2.70
C PHE A 319 -4.84 7.38 3.63
N LEU A 320 -5.77 8.28 3.28
CA LEU A 320 -6.17 9.41 4.13
C LEU A 320 -6.78 8.94 5.46
N SER A 321 -7.68 7.96 5.43
CA SER A 321 -8.28 7.38 6.64
C SER A 321 -7.20 6.81 7.57
N LYS A 322 -6.26 6.04 7.02
CA LYS A 322 -5.12 5.48 7.77
C LYS A 322 -4.22 6.55 8.34
N LEU A 323 -3.82 7.55 7.55
CA LEU A 323 -3.05 8.70 8.02
C LEU A 323 -3.68 9.37 9.24
N ARG A 324 -5.00 9.57 9.25
CA ARG A 324 -5.72 10.19 10.38
C ARG A 324 -5.67 9.35 11.65
N SER A 325 -5.78 8.03 11.52
CA SER A 325 -5.79 7.07 12.63
C SER A 325 -4.40 6.63 13.11
N ALA A 326 -3.35 6.82 12.30
CA ALA A 326 -2.04 6.26 12.56
C ALA A 326 -1.34 6.91 13.77
N PRO A 327 -0.54 6.12 14.52
CA PRO A 327 0.23 6.61 15.67
C PRO A 327 1.53 7.29 15.20
N PHE A 328 1.42 8.51 14.68
CA PHE A 328 2.56 9.39 14.37
C PHE A 328 2.87 10.34 15.53
#